data_AF-A0ABD6CDE2-F1
#
_entry.id   AF-A0ABD6CDE2-F1
#
_cell.length_a   1.000
_cell.length_b   1.000
_cell.length_c   1.000
_cell.angle_alpha   90.00
_cell.angle_beta   90.00
_cell.angle_gamma   90.00
#
_symmetry.space_group_name_H-M   'P 1'
#
loop_
_entity.id
_entity.type
_entity.pdbx_description
1 polymer ?
#
loop_
_entity_poly.entity_id
_entity_poly.type
_entity_poly.pdbx_seq_one_letter_code
_entity_poly.pdbx_strand_id
1 'polypeptide(L)'
;MRTYISPIGFNSTSVTRPLLSRGIDSGDQVVLIRPDVAEDHERAVEAIHDVERLVQEIEPDISLTTERISHTEFSTAVLECSDLIQAAEGECIVTLGGGARDVLVPFVVAAITHVRLLSAALFFSDLDGTVQEWSLPRLTATTPDPTVETLETIAAVDGGLSIPEVTARTGHSKSTVTRHVGALADEGIVETWKEGKTKYAAVTLTGQLLLRDGS
;
A
#
# COMPACT_ATOMS: atom_id res chain seq x y z
N MET A 1 3.39 15.97 8.60
CA MET A 1 4.01 14.84 9.31
C MET A 1 3.57 13.56 8.64
N ARG A 2 4.55 12.78 8.22
CA ARG A 2 4.44 11.45 7.63
C ARG A 2 5.20 10.47 8.52
N THR A 3 4.69 9.25 8.61
CA THR A 3 5.40 8.12 9.22
C THR A 3 5.76 7.12 8.14
N TYR A 4 7.06 6.90 7.93
CA TYR A 4 7.61 5.93 7.00
C TYR A 4 7.92 4.63 7.73
N ILE A 5 7.29 3.52 7.37
CA ILE A 5 7.56 2.20 7.97
C ILE A 5 8.23 1.31 6.92
N SER A 6 9.48 0.91 7.17
CA SER A 6 10.29 0.21 6.17
C SER A 6 11.06 -0.96 6.78
N PRO A 7 10.89 -2.20 6.29
CA PRO A 7 11.78 -3.29 6.63
C PRO A 7 13.18 -3.00 6.12
N ILE A 8 14.20 -3.22 6.96
CA ILE A 8 15.60 -3.00 6.58
C ILE A 8 16.44 -4.25 6.75
N GLY A 9 17.23 -4.55 5.72
CA GLY A 9 18.13 -5.69 5.66
C GLY A 9 19.58 -5.24 5.77
N PHE A 10 20.40 -5.66 4.80
CA PHE A 10 21.79 -5.21 4.62
C PHE A 10 21.93 -4.16 3.50
N ASN A 11 20.83 -3.77 2.87
CA ASN A 11 20.81 -2.83 1.76
C ASN A 11 20.03 -1.57 2.18
N SER A 12 20.75 -0.51 2.55
CA SER A 12 20.16 0.79 2.90
C SER A 12 19.41 1.44 1.73
N THR A 13 19.72 1.08 0.47
CA THR A 13 19.02 1.64 -0.70
C THR A 13 17.54 1.27 -0.74
N SER A 14 17.16 0.12 -0.18
CA SER A 14 15.77 -0.31 -0.06
C SER A 14 14.90 0.60 0.81
N VAL A 15 15.52 1.43 1.65
CA VAL A 15 14.83 2.43 2.48
C VAL A 15 15.08 3.84 1.96
N THR A 16 16.34 4.18 1.70
CA THR A 16 16.72 5.54 1.31
C THR A 16 16.14 5.97 -0.03
N ARG A 17 16.05 5.07 -1.02
CA ARG A 17 15.49 5.42 -2.34
C ARG A 17 14.00 5.77 -2.25
N PRO A 18 13.16 4.97 -1.59
CA PRO A 18 11.77 5.34 -1.30
C PRO A 18 11.62 6.67 -0.56
N LEU A 19 12.38 6.89 0.51
CA LEU A 19 12.38 8.16 1.25
C LEU A 19 12.68 9.36 0.34
N LEU A 20 13.77 9.27 -0.45
CA LEU A 20 14.17 10.32 -1.39
C LEU A 20 13.13 10.55 -2.51
N SER A 21 12.49 9.48 -2.99
CA SER A 21 11.50 9.57 -4.06
C SER A 21 10.24 10.30 -3.64
N ARG A 22 9.85 10.19 -2.37
CA ARG A 22 8.67 10.84 -1.80
C ARG A 22 8.98 12.20 -1.17
N GLY A 23 10.24 12.41 -0.79
CA GLY A 23 10.70 13.56 -0.03
C GLY A 23 10.45 13.38 1.47
N ILE A 24 11.26 14.05 2.28
CA ILE A 24 11.16 14.06 3.73
C ILE A 24 11.14 15.52 4.20
N ASP A 25 10.32 15.84 5.19
CA ASP A 25 10.23 17.19 5.77
C ASP A 25 10.33 17.15 7.30
N SER A 26 10.58 18.31 7.90
CA SER A 26 10.68 18.48 9.36
C SER A 26 9.45 17.90 10.08
N GLY A 27 9.72 17.15 11.15
CA GLY A 27 8.72 16.47 11.97
C GLY A 27 8.25 15.12 11.42
N ASP A 28 8.73 14.65 10.27
CA ASP A 28 8.47 13.29 9.82
C ASP A 28 9.15 12.23 10.72
N GLN A 29 8.64 11.01 10.67
CA GLN A 29 9.15 9.87 11.42
C GLN A 29 9.54 8.75 10.45
N VAL A 30 10.70 8.12 10.68
CA VAL A 30 11.16 6.91 9.99
C VAL A 30 11.25 5.77 10.99
N VAL A 31 10.44 4.75 10.79
CA VAL A 31 10.40 3.52 11.58
C VAL A 31 11.00 2.39 10.74
N LEU A 32 12.19 1.95 11.12
CA LEU A 32 12.83 0.79 10.53
C LEU A 32 12.37 -0.47 11.25
N ILE A 33 11.94 -1.50 10.53
CA ILE A 33 11.54 -2.78 11.15
C ILE A 33 12.55 -3.88 10.84
N ARG A 34 12.91 -4.66 11.87
CA ARG A 34 13.92 -5.72 11.79
C ARG A 34 13.54 -6.93 12.63
N PRO A 35 14.09 -8.12 12.34
CA PRO A 35 13.89 -9.29 13.19
C PRO A 35 14.44 -9.05 14.61
N ASP A 36 13.78 -9.64 15.60
CA ASP A 36 14.21 -9.72 17.00
C ASP A 36 15.30 -10.80 17.22
N VAL A 37 16.43 -10.64 16.53
CA VAL A 37 17.61 -11.49 16.77
C VAL A 37 18.44 -10.97 17.94
N ALA A 38 19.12 -11.88 18.64
CA ALA A 38 19.94 -11.54 19.81
C ALA A 38 21.08 -10.57 19.48
N GLU A 39 21.65 -10.66 18.28
CA GLU A 39 22.70 -9.78 17.78
C GLU A 39 22.45 -9.46 16.30
N ASP A 40 22.55 -8.19 15.93
CA ASP A 40 22.56 -7.81 14.53
C ASP A 40 23.93 -8.12 13.90
N HIS A 41 23.90 -8.55 12.65
CA HIS A 41 25.10 -8.57 11.83
C HIS A 41 25.67 -7.16 11.63
N GLU A 42 27.00 -7.02 11.54
CA GLU A 42 27.65 -5.73 11.31
C GLU A 42 27.09 -4.97 10.10
N ARG A 43 26.80 -5.70 9.00
CA ARG A 43 26.19 -5.14 7.78
C ARG A 43 24.79 -4.57 7.99
N ALA A 44 24.05 -5.12 8.95
CA ALA A 44 22.73 -4.62 9.31
C ALA A 44 22.82 -3.31 10.07
N VAL A 45 23.76 -3.23 11.03
CA VAL A 45 24.06 -2.00 11.78
C VAL A 45 24.55 -0.90 10.84
N GLU A 46 25.46 -1.23 9.92
CA GLU A 46 25.96 -0.31 8.90
C GLU A 46 24.82 0.23 8.01
N ALA A 47 23.90 -0.63 7.55
CA ALA A 47 22.76 -0.20 6.76
C ALA A 47 21.82 0.76 7.52
N ILE A 48 21.62 0.56 8.83
CA ILE A 48 20.84 1.49 9.67
C ILE A 48 21.56 2.83 9.78
N HIS A 49 22.86 2.82 10.09
CA HIS A 49 23.66 4.05 10.18
C HIS A 49 23.67 4.81 8.85
N ASP A 50 23.70 4.13 7.71
CA ASP A 50 23.62 4.77 6.41
C ASP A 50 22.29 5.49 6.18
N VAL A 51 21.17 4.89 6.61
CA VAL A 51 19.86 5.55 6.58
C VAL A 51 19.86 6.75 7.51
N GLU A 52 20.34 6.59 8.74
CA GLU A 52 20.39 7.65 9.74
C GLU A 52 21.20 8.86 9.26
N ARG A 53 22.42 8.63 8.74
CA ARG A 53 23.26 9.70 8.19
C ARG A 53 22.57 10.44 7.06
N LEU A 54 21.96 9.72 6.11
CA LEU A 54 21.27 10.35 4.99
C LEU A 54 20.10 11.22 5.48
N VAL A 55 19.27 10.68 6.37
CA VAL A 55 18.09 11.38 6.88
C VAL A 55 18.50 12.64 7.64
N GLN A 56 19.51 12.55 8.52
CA GLN A 56 20.05 13.68 9.27
C GLN A 56 20.74 14.73 8.38
N GLU A 57 21.38 14.32 7.28
CA GLU A 57 21.97 15.25 6.30
C GLU A 57 20.91 16.06 5.55
N ILE A 58 19.73 15.49 5.32
CA ILE A 58 18.63 16.13 4.58
C ILE A 58 17.78 16.99 5.51
N GLU A 59 17.36 16.44 6.64
CA GLU A 59 16.47 17.09 7.61
C GLU A 59 16.79 16.59 9.03
N PRO A 60 17.53 17.39 9.84
CA PRO A 60 17.97 17.01 11.17
C PRO A 60 16.85 16.73 12.18
N ASP A 61 15.65 17.28 11.98
CA ASP A 61 14.54 17.16 12.92
C ASP A 61 13.69 15.89 12.72
N ILE A 62 14.10 14.96 11.86
CA ILE A 62 13.41 13.67 11.66
C ILE A 62 13.72 12.71 12.80
N SER A 63 12.66 12.07 13.31
CA SER A 63 12.80 10.97 14.27
C SER A 63 13.04 9.66 13.53
N LEU A 64 14.18 9.01 13.76
CA LEU A 64 14.46 7.65 13.29
C LEU A 64 14.43 6.65 14.45
N THR A 65 13.60 5.62 14.34
CA THR A 65 13.54 4.52 15.31
C THR A 65 13.71 3.17 14.61
N THR A 66 14.14 2.15 15.37
CA THR A 66 14.19 0.77 14.89
C THR A 66 13.36 -0.13 15.79
N GLU A 67 12.34 -0.74 15.23
CA GLU A 67 11.43 -1.68 15.90
C GLU A 67 11.83 -3.12 15.62
N ARG A 68 11.72 -3.96 16.65
CA ARG A 68 12.05 -5.39 16.60
C ARG A 68 10.76 -6.20 16.48
N ILE A 69 10.71 -7.02 15.44
CA ILE A 69 9.56 -7.86 15.10
C ILE A 69 9.94 -9.31 15.36
N SER A 70 9.08 -9.99 16.10
CA SER A 70 9.10 -11.44 16.30
C SER A 70 9.17 -12.15 14.95
N HIS A 71 10.15 -13.03 14.74
CA HIS A 71 10.32 -13.71 13.44
C HIS A 71 10.07 -15.23 13.48
N THR A 72 9.85 -15.80 14.66
CA THR A 72 9.63 -17.25 14.84
C THR A 72 8.19 -17.67 14.60
N GLU A 73 7.23 -16.80 14.90
CA GLU A 73 5.80 -17.03 14.77
C GLU A 73 5.17 -16.00 13.83
N PHE A 74 4.71 -16.48 12.67
CA PHE A 74 4.18 -15.62 11.61
C PHE A 74 3.00 -14.73 12.07
N SER A 75 2.06 -15.29 12.83
CA SER A 75 0.90 -14.54 13.32
C SER A 75 1.28 -13.41 14.26
N THR A 76 2.25 -13.65 15.16
CA THR A 76 2.79 -12.63 16.06
C THR A 76 3.43 -11.49 15.28
N ALA A 77 4.27 -11.82 14.30
CA ALA A 77 4.91 -10.85 13.42
C ALA A 77 3.89 -9.97 12.67
N VAL A 78 2.80 -10.58 12.18
CA VAL A 78 1.71 -9.85 11.50
C VAL A 78 1.02 -8.88 12.45
N LEU A 79 0.74 -9.30 13.69
CA LEU A 79 0.08 -8.47 14.69
C LEU A 79 0.96 -7.29 15.12
N GLU A 80 2.24 -7.51 15.38
CA GLU A 80 3.20 -6.44 15.70
C GLU A 80 3.33 -5.44 14.54
N CYS A 81 3.44 -5.91 13.30
CA CYS A 81 3.43 -5.06 12.11
C CYS A 81 2.11 -4.28 11.97
N SER A 82 0.98 -4.90 12.32
CA SER A 82 -0.34 -4.27 12.35
C SER A 82 -0.39 -3.15 13.39
N ASP A 83 0.14 -3.38 14.58
CA ASP A 83 0.18 -2.39 15.65
C ASP A 83 1.02 -1.17 15.25
N LEU A 84 2.15 -1.37 14.56
CA LEU A 84 2.96 -0.27 14.02
C LEU A 84 2.19 0.57 12.99
N ILE A 85 1.45 -0.06 12.08
CA ILE A 85 0.65 0.68 11.07
C ILE A 85 -0.49 1.44 11.75
N GLN A 86 -1.16 0.85 12.74
CA GLN A 86 -2.25 1.51 13.47
C GLN A 86 -1.77 2.65 14.38
N ALA A 87 -0.55 2.56 14.90
CA ALA A 87 0.06 3.58 15.74
C ALA A 87 0.69 4.73 14.95
N ALA A 88 0.82 4.61 13.62
CA ALA A 88 1.39 5.64 12.78
C ALA A 88 0.55 6.93 12.84
N GLU A 89 1.22 8.07 13.04
CA GLU A 89 0.58 9.37 13.09
C GLU A 89 0.69 10.10 11.74
N GLY A 90 -0.38 10.80 11.34
CA GLY A 90 -0.40 11.52 10.07
C GLY A 90 -0.49 10.60 8.85
N GLU A 91 0.27 10.91 7.80
CA GLU A 91 0.30 10.12 6.57
C GLU A 91 1.20 8.89 6.74
N CYS A 92 0.61 7.69 6.77
CA CYS A 92 1.35 6.43 6.88
C CYS A 92 1.83 5.95 5.52
N ILE A 93 3.14 5.84 5.34
CA ILE A 93 3.77 5.39 4.10
C ILE A 93 4.58 4.14 4.40
N VAL A 94 4.26 3.03 3.72
CA VAL A 94 5.00 1.78 3.87
C VAL A 94 5.94 1.59 2.70
N THR A 95 7.11 1.01 2.97
CA THR A 95 8.04 0.58 1.93
C THR A 95 8.13 -0.93 1.91
N LEU A 96 7.95 -1.52 0.73
CA LEU A 96 8.01 -2.94 0.44
C LEU A 96 9.23 -3.18 -0.45
N GLY A 97 9.93 -4.31 -0.31
CA GLY A 97 11.11 -4.60 -1.16
C GLY A 97 12.47 -4.47 -0.47
N GLY A 98 12.48 -4.43 0.86
CA GLY A 98 13.69 -4.54 1.68
C GLY A 98 13.50 -5.50 2.85
N GLY A 99 14.57 -5.74 3.60
CA GLY A 99 14.50 -6.51 4.86
C GLY A 99 14.59 -8.03 4.72
N ALA A 100 14.64 -8.70 5.87
CA ALA A 100 14.54 -10.15 5.96
C ALA A 100 13.13 -10.59 5.59
N ARG A 101 13.00 -11.71 4.86
CA ARG A 101 11.69 -12.22 4.41
C ARG A 101 10.78 -12.58 5.59
N ASP A 102 11.38 -13.06 6.67
CA ASP A 102 10.71 -13.43 7.92
C ASP A 102 9.99 -12.23 8.57
N VAL A 103 10.33 -10.99 8.21
CA VAL A 103 9.64 -9.75 8.63
C VAL A 103 8.87 -9.12 7.46
N LEU A 104 9.45 -9.08 6.26
CA LEU A 104 8.81 -8.48 5.09
C LEU A 104 7.48 -9.16 4.75
N VAL A 105 7.40 -10.49 4.80
CA VAL A 105 6.17 -11.20 4.44
C VAL A 105 5.03 -10.92 5.43
N PRO A 106 5.22 -11.02 6.76
CA PRO A 106 4.24 -10.51 7.74
C PRO A 106 3.86 -9.05 7.55
N PHE A 107 4.84 -8.18 7.27
CA PHE A 107 4.60 -6.76 7.08
C PHE A 107 3.73 -6.48 5.85
N VAL A 108 3.96 -7.18 4.73
CA VAL A 108 3.09 -7.09 3.54
C VAL A 108 1.66 -7.50 3.87
N VAL A 109 1.47 -8.56 4.66
CA VAL A 109 0.12 -8.99 5.09
C VAL A 109 -0.55 -7.93 5.97
N ALA A 110 0.18 -7.36 6.92
CA ALA A 110 -0.32 -6.26 7.74
C ALA A 110 -0.67 -5.02 6.90
N ALA A 111 0.19 -4.64 5.95
CA ALA A 111 -0.02 -3.52 5.05
C ALA A 111 -1.27 -3.70 4.16
N ILE A 112 -1.49 -4.89 3.61
CA ILE A 112 -2.69 -5.20 2.83
C ILE A 112 -3.95 -5.18 3.72
N THR A 113 -3.86 -5.74 4.93
CA THR A 113 -4.96 -5.76 5.90
C THR A 113 -5.39 -4.34 6.28
N HIS A 114 -4.41 -3.45 6.47
CA HIS A 114 -4.61 -2.06 6.89
C HIS A 114 -4.48 -1.07 5.75
N VAL A 115 -4.70 -1.48 4.50
CA VAL A 115 -4.51 -0.62 3.31
C VAL A 115 -5.28 0.71 3.39
N ARG A 116 -6.41 0.74 4.12
CA ARG A 116 -7.22 1.95 4.35
C ARG A 116 -6.50 3.01 5.21
N LEU A 117 -5.53 2.62 6.02
CA LEU A 117 -4.72 3.50 6.85
C LEU A 117 -3.49 4.03 6.12
N LEU A 118 -3.16 3.46 4.95
CA LEU A 118 -1.97 3.81 4.19
C LEU A 118 -2.25 4.96 3.24
N SER A 119 -1.39 5.98 3.28
CA SER A 119 -1.36 7.05 2.29
C SER A 119 -0.62 6.64 1.01
N ALA A 120 0.37 5.77 1.12
CA ALA A 120 1.08 5.17 -0.01
C ALA A 120 1.76 3.85 0.39
N ALA A 121 1.94 2.98 -0.60
CA ALA A 121 2.82 1.82 -0.50
C ALA A 121 3.87 1.91 -1.60
N LEU A 122 5.13 2.09 -1.21
CA LEU A 122 6.25 2.17 -2.12
C LEU A 122 6.89 0.79 -2.25
N PHE A 123 7.37 0.44 -3.43
CA PHE A 123 8.15 -0.75 -3.67
C PHE A 123 9.52 -0.40 -4.22
N PHE A 124 10.57 -0.85 -3.55
CA PHE A 124 11.92 -0.81 -4.08
C PHE A 124 12.25 -2.13 -4.79
N SER A 125 12.63 -2.03 -6.06
CA SER A 125 13.05 -3.17 -6.87
C SER A 125 14.56 -3.37 -6.79
N ASP A 126 15.01 -4.43 -6.12
CA ASP A 126 16.43 -4.84 -6.11
C ASP A 126 16.97 -5.18 -7.52
N LEU A 127 16.08 -5.41 -8.50
CA LEU A 127 16.47 -5.82 -9.85
C LEU A 127 16.97 -4.66 -10.71
N ASP A 128 16.33 -3.50 -10.60
CA ASP A 128 16.60 -2.33 -11.42
C ASP A 128 16.85 -1.05 -10.61
N GLY A 129 16.78 -1.13 -9.27
CA GLY A 129 17.02 -0.03 -8.36
C GLY A 129 15.94 1.06 -8.40
N THR A 130 14.77 0.76 -8.97
CA THR A 130 13.67 1.71 -9.11
C THR A 130 12.73 1.69 -7.91
N VAL A 131 12.05 2.81 -7.68
CA VAL A 131 10.95 2.93 -6.73
C VAL A 131 9.65 3.06 -7.50
N GLN A 132 8.66 2.28 -7.13
CA GLN A 132 7.31 2.32 -7.70
C GLN A 132 6.30 2.50 -6.59
N GLU A 133 5.23 3.25 -6.84
CA GLU A 133 4.08 3.25 -5.93
C GLU A 133 3.13 2.11 -6.35
N TRP A 134 2.79 1.25 -5.40
CA TRP A 134 1.89 0.11 -5.61
C TRP A 134 0.50 0.42 -5.08
N SER A 135 -0.51 0.12 -5.90
CA SER A 135 -1.91 0.07 -5.45
C SER A 135 -2.19 -1.28 -4.82
N LEU A 136 -2.08 -1.36 -3.48
CA LEU A 136 -2.37 -2.59 -2.75
C LEU A 136 -3.87 -2.93 -2.80
N PRO A 137 -4.23 -4.21 -2.94
CA PRO A 137 -5.64 -4.61 -2.97
C PRO A 137 -6.27 -4.52 -1.59
N ARG A 138 -7.56 -4.20 -1.54
CA ARG A 138 -8.36 -4.25 -0.31
C ARG A 138 -9.04 -5.61 -0.19
N LEU A 139 -8.35 -6.58 0.38
CA LEU A 139 -8.87 -7.97 0.48
C LEU A 139 -10.08 -8.11 1.43
N THR A 140 -10.34 -7.12 2.27
CA THR A 140 -11.53 -7.07 3.13
C THR A 140 -12.73 -6.39 2.47
N ALA A 141 -12.61 -5.95 1.21
CA ALA A 141 -13.72 -5.36 0.47
C ALA A 141 -14.78 -6.43 0.17
N THR A 142 -16.05 -6.03 0.21
CA THR A 142 -17.17 -6.89 -0.17
C THR A 142 -17.93 -6.26 -1.31
N THR A 143 -18.19 -7.03 -2.37
CA THR A 143 -19.05 -6.56 -3.47
C THR A 143 -20.51 -6.61 -3.03
N PRO A 144 -21.24 -5.48 -2.99
CA PRO A 144 -22.67 -5.53 -2.70
C PRO A 144 -23.40 -6.30 -3.83
N ASP A 145 -24.23 -7.28 -3.49
CA ASP A 145 -25.00 -8.11 -4.45
C ASP A 145 -25.61 -7.35 -5.65
N PRO A 146 -26.30 -6.21 -5.48
CA PRO A 146 -26.91 -5.52 -6.62
C PRO A 146 -25.90 -4.91 -7.61
N THR A 147 -24.60 -4.90 -7.27
CA THR A 147 -23.55 -4.24 -8.06
C THR A 147 -22.75 -5.21 -8.93
N VAL A 148 -22.93 -6.52 -8.78
CA VAL A 148 -22.12 -7.55 -9.46
C VAL A 148 -22.15 -7.39 -10.99
N GLU A 149 -23.34 -7.31 -11.59
CA GLU A 149 -23.48 -7.12 -13.04
C GLU A 149 -22.81 -5.82 -13.53
N THR A 150 -22.87 -4.76 -12.72
CA THR A 150 -22.21 -3.48 -13.03
C THR A 150 -20.69 -3.62 -13.00
N LEU A 151 -20.15 -4.34 -12.01
CA LEU A 151 -18.74 -4.63 -11.87
C LEU A 151 -18.23 -5.49 -13.05
N GLU A 152 -18.91 -6.58 -13.37
CA GLU A 152 -18.59 -7.45 -14.51
C GLU A 152 -18.57 -6.68 -15.82
N THR A 153 -19.56 -5.80 -16.02
CA THR A 153 -19.65 -4.95 -17.22
C THR A 153 -18.44 -4.01 -17.34
N ILE A 154 -18.00 -3.41 -16.23
CA ILE A 154 -16.82 -2.53 -16.20
C ILE A 154 -15.54 -3.34 -16.44
N ALA A 155 -15.42 -4.51 -15.81
CA ALA A 155 -14.25 -5.37 -15.92
C ALA A 155 -14.05 -6.00 -17.31
N ALA A 156 -15.11 -6.08 -18.12
CA ALA A 156 -15.05 -6.62 -19.48
C ALA A 156 -14.28 -5.73 -20.49
N VAL A 157 -13.88 -4.52 -20.11
CA VAL A 157 -13.18 -3.57 -20.99
C VAL A 157 -11.95 -2.99 -20.31
N ASP A 158 -10.79 -3.26 -20.90
CA ASP A 158 -9.53 -2.66 -20.48
C ASP A 158 -9.56 -1.14 -20.65
N GLY A 159 -9.08 -0.40 -19.65
CA GLY A 159 -9.10 1.07 -19.63
C GLY A 159 -10.41 1.70 -19.14
N GLY A 160 -11.42 0.90 -18.82
CA GLY A 160 -12.66 1.34 -18.18
C GLY A 160 -13.76 1.82 -19.14
N LEU A 161 -14.90 2.21 -18.57
CA LEU A 161 -16.11 2.61 -19.27
C LEU A 161 -16.67 3.92 -18.73
N SER A 162 -17.29 4.71 -19.60
CA SER A 162 -18.10 5.85 -19.16
C SER A 162 -19.42 5.40 -18.54
N ILE A 163 -19.96 6.18 -17.59
CA ILE A 163 -21.27 5.88 -16.98
C ILE A 163 -22.39 5.69 -18.02
N PRO A 164 -22.49 6.49 -19.11
CA PRO A 164 -23.45 6.23 -20.18
C PRO A 164 -23.26 4.88 -20.89
N GLU A 165 -22.02 4.44 -21.12
CA GLU A 165 -21.76 3.13 -21.73
C GLU A 165 -22.17 1.98 -20.81
N VAL A 166 -21.87 2.09 -19.51
CA VAL A 166 -22.31 1.10 -18.52
C VAL A 166 -23.85 1.05 -18.45
N THR A 167 -24.51 2.21 -18.50
CA THR A 167 -25.98 2.34 -18.58
C THR A 167 -26.53 1.61 -19.81
N ALA A 168 -25.93 1.81 -20.98
CA ALA A 168 -26.37 1.19 -22.21
C ALA A 168 -26.17 -0.34 -22.22
N ARG A 169 -25.07 -0.83 -21.63
CA ARG A 169 -24.74 -2.26 -21.58
C ARG A 169 -25.57 -3.04 -20.56
N THR A 170 -25.79 -2.47 -19.39
CA THR A 170 -26.55 -3.11 -18.31
C THR A 170 -28.06 -2.91 -18.43
N GLY A 171 -28.52 -1.90 -19.19
CA GLY A 171 -29.93 -1.52 -19.26
C GLY A 171 -30.46 -0.84 -17.98
N HIS A 172 -29.65 -0.69 -16.94
CA HIS A 172 -30.02 0.02 -15.72
C HIS A 172 -30.18 1.52 -15.96
N SER A 173 -30.97 2.20 -15.12
CA SER A 173 -31.06 3.65 -15.17
C SER A 173 -29.71 4.30 -14.85
N LYS A 174 -29.45 5.49 -15.41
CA LYS A 174 -28.25 6.28 -15.08
C LYS A 174 -28.09 6.49 -13.56
N SER A 175 -29.19 6.69 -12.84
CA SER A 175 -29.18 6.87 -11.38
C SER A 175 -28.73 5.61 -10.65
N THR A 176 -29.19 4.44 -11.12
CA THR A 176 -28.81 3.12 -10.60
C THR A 176 -27.33 2.86 -10.84
N VAL A 177 -26.84 3.01 -12.06
CA VAL A 177 -25.42 2.81 -12.40
C VAL A 177 -24.54 3.76 -11.59
N THR A 178 -24.92 5.03 -11.46
CA THR A 178 -24.15 6.00 -10.67
C THR A 178 -24.07 5.58 -9.20
N ARG A 179 -25.16 5.07 -8.63
CA ARG A 179 -25.19 4.54 -7.26
C ARG A 179 -24.33 3.28 -7.12
N HIS A 180 -24.41 2.34 -8.05
CA HIS A 180 -23.60 1.12 -8.04
C HIS A 180 -22.11 1.44 -8.14
N VAL A 181 -21.72 2.26 -9.12
CA VAL A 181 -20.33 2.71 -9.28
C VAL A 181 -19.84 3.49 -8.05
N GLY A 182 -20.71 4.28 -7.41
CA GLY A 182 -20.40 4.92 -6.13
C GLY A 182 -20.07 3.89 -5.04
N ALA A 183 -20.96 2.93 -4.81
CA ALA A 183 -20.75 1.89 -3.80
C ALA A 183 -19.49 1.03 -4.06
N LEU A 184 -19.23 0.68 -5.33
CA LEU A 184 -18.02 -0.04 -5.72
C LEU A 184 -16.75 0.81 -5.51
N ALA A 185 -16.82 2.12 -5.75
CA ALA A 185 -15.70 3.03 -5.57
C ALA A 185 -15.40 3.27 -4.08
N ASP A 186 -16.43 3.39 -3.24
CA ASP A 186 -16.27 3.52 -1.79
C ASP A 186 -15.54 2.30 -1.20
N GLU A 187 -15.82 1.11 -1.75
CA GLU A 187 -15.10 -0.12 -1.39
C GLU A 187 -13.74 -0.28 -2.07
N GLY A 188 -13.32 0.64 -2.94
CA GLY A 188 -12.05 0.57 -3.66
C GLY A 188 -12.00 -0.57 -4.68
N ILE A 189 -13.15 -1.05 -5.14
CA ILE A 189 -13.31 -2.12 -6.13
C ILE A 189 -13.15 -1.55 -7.54
N VAL A 190 -13.66 -0.35 -7.77
CA VAL A 190 -13.45 0.43 -9.00
C VAL A 190 -12.83 1.78 -8.66
N GLU A 191 -12.05 2.32 -9.57
CA GLU A 191 -11.65 3.73 -9.53
C GLU A 191 -12.54 4.55 -10.48
N THR A 192 -12.70 5.84 -10.20
CA THR A 192 -13.49 6.73 -11.05
C THR A 192 -12.79 8.04 -11.30
N TRP A 193 -12.86 8.52 -12.54
CA TRP A 193 -12.32 9.82 -12.94
C TRP A 193 -13.29 10.55 -13.86
N LYS A 194 -12.95 11.78 -14.24
CA LYS A 194 -13.72 12.57 -15.21
C LYS A 194 -12.84 13.00 -16.36
N GLU A 195 -13.36 12.88 -17.56
CA GLU A 195 -12.82 13.52 -18.76
C GLU A 195 -13.86 14.51 -19.28
N GLY A 196 -13.54 15.81 -19.18
CA GLY A 196 -14.51 16.88 -19.41
C GLY A 196 -15.70 16.77 -18.45
N LYS A 197 -16.90 16.52 -19.01
CA LYS A 197 -18.15 16.37 -18.24
C LYS A 197 -18.58 14.92 -18.02
N THR A 198 -17.82 13.96 -18.55
CA THR A 198 -18.16 12.55 -18.52
C THR A 198 -17.41 11.86 -17.39
N LYS A 199 -18.13 11.07 -16.58
CA LYS A 199 -17.55 10.23 -15.53
C LYS A 199 -17.24 8.86 -16.11
N TYR A 200 -16.08 8.33 -15.76
CA TYR A 200 -15.59 7.01 -16.13
C TYR A 200 -15.33 6.16 -14.89
N ALA A 201 -15.30 4.85 -15.09
CA ALA A 201 -14.94 3.88 -14.07
C ALA A 201 -14.11 2.74 -14.67
N ALA A 202 -13.08 2.30 -13.95
CA ALA A 202 -12.26 1.14 -14.28
C ALA A 202 -12.15 0.22 -13.08
N VAL A 203 -12.00 -1.08 -13.34
CA VAL A 203 -11.82 -2.07 -12.27
C VAL A 203 -10.40 -1.95 -11.69
N THR A 204 -10.29 -1.93 -10.37
CA THR A 204 -8.99 -1.95 -9.67
C THR A 204 -8.48 -3.38 -9.51
N LEU A 205 -7.25 -3.56 -9.01
CA LEU A 205 -6.76 -4.87 -8.59
C LEU A 205 -7.70 -5.54 -7.57
N THR A 206 -8.25 -4.78 -6.61
CA THR A 206 -9.25 -5.29 -5.65
C THR A 206 -10.44 -5.91 -6.38
N GLY A 207 -11.03 -5.19 -7.34
CA GLY A 207 -12.20 -5.70 -8.08
C GLY A 207 -11.88 -6.89 -8.97
N GLN A 208 -10.70 -6.92 -9.58
CA GLN A 208 -10.24 -8.07 -10.35
C GLN A 208 -10.08 -9.32 -9.47
N LEU A 209 -9.54 -9.17 -8.25
CA LEU A 209 -9.38 -10.28 -7.32
C LEU A 209 -10.72 -10.80 -6.82
N LEU A 210 -11.66 -9.91 -6.49
CA LEU A 210 -13.01 -10.31 -6.06
C LEU A 210 -13.78 -11.09 -7.14
N LEU A 211 -13.67 -10.65 -8.40
CA LEU A 211 -14.27 -11.38 -9.52
C LEU A 211 -13.68 -12.79 -9.71
N ARG A 212 -12.42 -13.01 -9.34
CA ARG A 212 -11.76 -14.33 -9.41
C ARG A 212 -12.12 -15.24 -8.26
N ASP A 213 -12.40 -14.70 -7.07
CA ASP A 213 -12.80 -15.48 -5.89
C ASP A 213 -14.24 -15.99 -5.99
N GLY A 214 -15.14 -15.16 -6.55
CA GLY A 214 -16.55 -15.50 -6.76
C GLY A 214 -16.84 -16.37 -8.00
N SER A 215 -15.81 -16.93 -8.66
CA SER A 215 -15.91 -17.76 -9.87
C SER A 215 -16.14 -19.25 -9.57
#